data_AF-A0A2N2ZDU6-F1
#
_entry.id   AF-A0A2N2ZDU6-F1
#
_cell.length_a   1.000
_cell.length_b   1.000
_cell.length_c   1.000
_cell.angle_alpha   90.00
_cell.angle_beta   90.00
_cell.angle_gamma   90.00
#
_symmetry.space_group_name_H-M   'P 1'
#
loop_
_entity.id
_entity.type
_entity.pdbx_description
1 polymer ?
#
loop_
_entity_poly.entity_id
_entity_poly.type
_entity_poly.pdbx_seq_one_letter_code
_entity_poly.pdbx_strand_id
1 'polypeptide(L)'
;MDKIEHWKNFSLGTELEISGNFIYNGLKIINTIENFHYPEQVFEFFYNISVGIERLEKIAIILIEHNEIVNLKVFDKSLKNHKHQELLKRITKKHPFNFGKIHSKFIQILSVFYSDYRYDRYMLNDKLSYSKEKTTLIEFIKSGLNIEIKDNFPFEISKNTRQIKFFLSKIIGKITSELYGKITSEARDLNIYTYELRKNSKAYNVFLQQDYVFEYEEILKKEFIIKLINNSNSNFVKFIKKISPLNFDVQDENDIIKCLLNNYKLCEYFDELDELYDNIENKKERFECLEILGMNGI
;
A
#
# COMPACT_ATOMS: atom_id res chain seq x y z
N MET A 1 -32.84 7.97 -11.03
CA MET A 1 -31.70 7.07 -11.21
C MET A 1 -32.21 5.67 -11.45
N ASP A 2 -31.96 5.11 -12.62
CA ASP A 2 -32.31 3.73 -12.92
C ASP A 2 -31.32 2.74 -12.26
N LYS A 3 -31.55 1.43 -12.45
CA LYS A 3 -30.71 0.38 -11.85
C LYS A 3 -29.26 0.40 -12.36
N ILE A 4 -29.05 0.70 -13.64
CA ILE A 4 -27.72 0.73 -14.27
C ILE A 4 -26.96 1.96 -13.78
N GLU A 5 -27.60 3.12 -13.78
CA GLU A 5 -27.06 4.37 -13.26
C GLU A 5 -26.73 4.24 -11.76
N HIS A 6 -27.60 3.59 -10.97
CA HIS A 6 -27.34 3.30 -9.56
C HIS A 6 -26.11 2.43 -9.35
N TRP A 7 -26.01 1.33 -10.09
CA TRP A 7 -24.88 0.42 -10.01
C TRP A 7 -23.57 1.12 -10.42
N LYS A 8 -23.59 1.89 -11.51
CA LYS A 8 -22.42 2.67 -11.94
C LYS A 8 -22.01 3.71 -10.90
N ASN A 9 -22.96 4.41 -10.28
CA ASN A 9 -22.66 5.41 -9.25
C ASN A 9 -22.08 4.77 -7.98
N PHE A 10 -22.82 3.86 -7.36
CA PHE A 10 -22.52 3.43 -5.99
C PHE A 10 -21.68 2.16 -5.92
N SER A 11 -21.98 1.15 -6.74
CA SER A 11 -21.20 -0.10 -6.73
C SER A 11 -19.80 0.12 -7.29
N LEU A 12 -19.65 0.84 -8.41
CA LEU A 12 -18.31 1.17 -8.92
C LEU A 12 -17.59 2.18 -8.04
N GLY A 13 -18.31 3.11 -7.40
CA GLY A 13 -17.70 4.02 -6.40
C GLY A 13 -17.13 3.25 -5.20
N THR A 14 -17.83 2.21 -4.74
CA THR A 14 -17.31 1.29 -3.71
C THR A 14 -16.08 0.55 -4.21
N GLU A 15 -16.09 0.09 -5.45
CA GLU A 15 -14.92 -0.58 -6.04
C GLU A 15 -13.72 0.36 -6.25
N LEU A 16 -13.98 1.65 -6.46
CA LEU A 16 -12.96 2.67 -6.53
C LEU A 16 -12.29 2.89 -5.16
N GLU A 17 -13.08 2.94 -4.08
CA GLU A 17 -12.55 2.97 -2.70
C GLU A 17 -11.71 1.71 -2.39
N ILE A 18 -12.22 0.52 -2.74
CA ILE A 18 -11.50 -0.74 -2.54
C ILE A 18 -10.18 -0.74 -3.31
N SER A 19 -10.22 -0.32 -4.58
CA SER A 19 -9.01 -0.19 -5.41
C SER A 19 -7.98 0.75 -4.76
N GLY A 20 -8.41 1.93 -4.32
CA GLY A 20 -7.54 2.89 -3.63
C GLY A 20 -6.94 2.31 -2.35
N ASN A 21 -7.71 1.53 -1.58
CA ASN A 21 -7.19 0.84 -0.39
C ASN A 21 -6.07 -0.15 -0.71
N PHE A 22 -6.24 -0.96 -1.76
CA PHE A 22 -5.21 -1.91 -2.21
C PHE A 22 -3.94 -1.17 -2.67
N ILE A 23 -4.07 -0.13 -3.49
CA ILE A 23 -2.92 0.65 -3.97
C ILE A 23 -2.18 1.32 -2.81
N TYR A 24 -2.93 1.92 -1.88
CA TYR A 24 -2.37 2.51 -0.66
C TYR A 24 -1.56 1.49 0.14
N ASN A 25 -2.13 0.30 0.40
CA ASN A 25 -1.47 -0.73 1.18
C ASN A 25 -0.18 -1.22 0.50
N GLY A 26 -0.23 -1.46 -0.82
CA GLY A 26 0.95 -1.81 -1.60
C GLY A 26 2.05 -0.74 -1.49
N LEU A 27 1.70 0.53 -1.70
CA LEU A 27 2.62 1.64 -1.52
C LEU A 27 3.15 1.73 -0.08
N LYS A 28 2.32 1.44 0.93
CA LYS A 28 2.76 1.48 2.32
C LYS A 28 3.80 0.42 2.60
N ILE A 29 3.62 -0.81 2.09
CA ILE A 29 4.60 -1.90 2.21
C ILE A 29 5.95 -1.47 1.65
N ILE A 30 6.01 -1.01 0.40
CA ILE A 30 7.29 -0.62 -0.21
C ILE A 30 7.97 0.56 0.50
N ASN A 31 7.20 1.44 1.13
CA ASN A 31 7.76 2.55 1.92
C ASN A 31 8.22 2.13 3.31
N THR A 32 7.81 0.95 3.79
CA THR A 32 8.04 0.50 5.18
C THR A 32 9.09 -0.62 5.26
N ILE A 33 9.18 -1.53 4.28
CA ILE A 33 10.17 -2.61 4.30
C ILE A 33 11.60 -2.05 4.25
N GLU A 34 12.50 -2.66 5.01
CA GLU A 34 13.89 -2.22 5.13
C GLU A 34 14.77 -2.71 3.98
N ASN A 35 14.43 -3.85 3.40
CA ASN A 35 15.14 -4.51 2.32
C ASN A 35 14.18 -5.47 1.59
N PHE A 36 14.67 -6.13 0.55
CA PHE A 36 13.88 -7.04 -0.29
C PHE A 36 14.08 -8.52 0.04
N HIS A 37 14.77 -8.84 1.14
CA HIS A 37 15.19 -10.21 1.44
C HIS A 37 14.00 -11.16 1.60
N TYR A 38 13.01 -10.71 2.37
CA TYR A 38 11.79 -11.41 2.76
C TYR A 38 10.78 -11.45 1.61
N PRO A 39 10.64 -12.58 0.91
CA PRO A 39 9.82 -12.66 -0.29
C PRO A 39 8.32 -12.43 -0.04
N GLU A 40 7.82 -12.79 1.14
CA GLU A 40 6.42 -12.62 1.54
C GLU A 40 6.01 -11.15 1.57
N GLN A 41 6.93 -10.24 1.94
CA GLN A 41 6.67 -8.79 1.90
C GLN A 41 6.61 -8.29 0.44
N VAL A 42 7.49 -8.80 -0.43
CA VAL A 42 7.48 -8.47 -1.87
C VAL A 42 6.22 -9.02 -2.54
N PHE A 43 5.80 -10.21 -2.16
CA PHE A 43 4.54 -10.81 -2.59
C PHE A 43 3.36 -9.93 -2.19
N GLU A 44 3.29 -9.52 -0.92
CA GLU A 44 2.21 -8.68 -0.41
C GLU A 44 2.14 -7.34 -1.16
N PHE A 45 3.29 -6.73 -1.44
CA PHE A 45 3.39 -5.54 -2.29
C PHE A 45 2.78 -5.79 -3.68
N PHE A 46 3.25 -6.80 -4.42
CA PHE A 46 2.75 -7.07 -5.76
C PHE A 46 1.28 -7.46 -5.78
N TYR A 47 0.82 -8.22 -4.79
CA TYR A 47 -0.58 -8.62 -4.70
C TYR A 47 -1.49 -7.40 -4.54
N ASN A 48 -1.18 -6.52 -3.60
CA ASN A 48 -1.93 -5.29 -3.37
C ASN A 48 -1.93 -4.39 -4.63
N ILE A 49 -0.77 -4.15 -5.23
CA ILE A 49 -0.68 -3.28 -6.42
C ILE A 49 -1.41 -3.90 -7.63
N SER A 50 -1.24 -5.20 -7.89
CA SER A 50 -1.90 -5.87 -9.01
C SER A 50 -3.42 -5.82 -8.87
N VAL A 51 -3.95 -6.21 -7.70
CA VAL A 51 -5.41 -6.18 -7.46
C VAL A 51 -5.95 -4.76 -7.54
N GLY A 52 -5.25 -3.79 -6.93
CA GLY A 52 -5.65 -2.39 -6.95
C GLY A 52 -5.75 -1.81 -8.36
N ILE A 53 -4.71 -2.01 -9.19
CA ILE A 53 -4.67 -1.53 -10.57
C ILE A 53 -5.70 -2.25 -11.44
N GLU A 54 -5.87 -3.57 -11.29
CA GLU A 54 -6.85 -4.33 -12.08
C GLU A 54 -8.27 -3.79 -11.87
N ARG A 55 -8.60 -3.46 -10.62
CA ARG A 55 -9.89 -2.88 -10.27
C ARG A 55 -10.10 -1.52 -10.93
N LEU A 56 -9.09 -0.64 -10.96
CA LEU A 56 -9.18 0.62 -11.70
C LEU A 56 -9.41 0.40 -13.18
N GLU A 57 -8.65 -0.50 -13.79
CA GLU A 57 -8.77 -0.81 -15.21
C GLU A 57 -10.19 -1.30 -15.53
N LYS A 58 -10.76 -2.18 -14.69
CA LYS A 58 -12.12 -2.68 -14.84
C LYS A 58 -13.17 -1.58 -14.69
N ILE A 59 -13.04 -0.70 -13.70
CA ILE A 59 -13.94 0.45 -13.54
C ILE A 59 -13.88 1.33 -14.80
N ALA A 60 -12.68 1.66 -15.29
CA ALA A 60 -12.50 2.45 -16.49
C ALA A 60 -13.16 1.79 -17.71
N ILE A 61 -12.95 0.49 -17.92
CA ILE A 61 -13.58 -0.26 -19.02
C ILE A 61 -15.10 -0.26 -18.90
N ILE A 62 -15.65 -0.47 -17.70
CA ILE A 62 -17.10 -0.43 -17.48
C ILE A 62 -17.63 0.95 -17.88
N LEU A 63 -17.00 2.04 -17.45
CA LEU A 63 -17.48 3.37 -17.81
C LEU A 63 -17.35 3.66 -19.32
N ILE A 64 -16.27 3.21 -19.96
CA ILE A 64 -15.99 3.42 -21.39
C ILE A 64 -16.92 2.62 -22.31
N GLU A 65 -17.10 1.34 -22.01
CA GLU A 65 -17.70 0.37 -22.95
C GLU A 65 -19.14 0.02 -22.61
N HIS A 66 -19.59 0.22 -21.37
CA HIS A 66 -20.93 -0.17 -20.97
C HIS A 66 -21.97 0.89 -21.39
N ASN A 67 -22.56 0.69 -22.57
CA ASN A 67 -23.81 1.33 -22.99
C ASN A 67 -25.01 0.37 -22.82
N GLU A 68 -26.24 0.86 -22.95
CA GLU A 68 -27.48 0.09 -22.75
C GLU A 68 -27.63 -1.13 -23.68
N ILE A 69 -26.80 -1.24 -24.72
CA ILE A 69 -26.90 -2.24 -25.80
C ILE A 69 -26.06 -3.51 -25.48
N VAL A 70 -25.20 -3.47 -24.46
CA VAL A 70 -24.28 -4.58 -24.16
C VAL A 70 -24.98 -5.70 -23.36
N ASN A 71 -24.85 -6.95 -23.82
CA ASN A 71 -25.24 -8.13 -23.04
C ASN A 71 -24.36 -8.25 -21.78
N LEU A 72 -24.92 -7.87 -20.63
CA LEU A 72 -24.27 -7.85 -19.32
C LEU A 72 -23.49 -9.13 -19.01
N LYS A 73 -24.07 -10.30 -19.27
CA LYS A 73 -23.43 -11.58 -18.95
C LYS A 73 -22.16 -11.84 -19.76
N VAL A 74 -22.14 -11.39 -21.02
CA VAL A 74 -20.96 -11.53 -21.90
C VAL A 74 -19.89 -10.53 -21.48
N PHE A 75 -20.30 -9.30 -21.17
CA PHE A 75 -19.40 -8.25 -20.71
C PHE A 75 -18.73 -8.61 -19.38
N ASP A 76 -19.49 -9.10 -18.40
CA ASP A 76 -18.98 -9.55 -17.11
C ASP A 76 -17.95 -10.66 -17.26
N LYS A 77 -18.19 -11.63 -18.15
CA LYS A 77 -17.22 -12.69 -18.46
C LYS A 77 -15.94 -12.13 -19.08
N SER A 78 -16.05 -11.11 -19.94
CA SER A 78 -14.87 -10.47 -20.56
C SER A 78 -13.95 -9.80 -19.53
N LEU A 79 -14.49 -9.35 -18.39
CA LEU A 79 -13.73 -8.72 -17.31
C LEU A 79 -13.09 -9.74 -16.36
N LYS A 80 -13.40 -11.04 -16.45
CA LYS A 80 -12.79 -12.06 -15.57
C LYS A 80 -11.35 -12.41 -15.97
N ASN A 81 -10.91 -12.05 -17.16
CA ASN A 81 -9.52 -12.25 -17.57
C ASN A 81 -8.62 -11.24 -16.83
N HIS A 82 -7.79 -11.74 -15.91
CA HIS A 82 -6.92 -10.96 -15.03
C HIS A 82 -5.64 -10.44 -15.71
N LYS A 83 -5.73 -10.03 -16.97
CA LYS A 83 -4.57 -9.64 -17.78
C LYS A 83 -4.53 -8.13 -17.97
N HIS A 84 -3.75 -7.43 -17.14
CA HIS A 84 -3.62 -5.97 -17.20
C HIS A 84 -3.32 -5.44 -18.61
N GLN A 85 -2.44 -6.10 -19.37
CA GLN A 85 -2.15 -5.70 -20.75
C GLN A 85 -3.37 -5.72 -21.68
N GLU A 86 -4.26 -6.69 -21.52
CA GLU A 86 -5.50 -6.77 -22.31
C GLU A 86 -6.50 -5.71 -21.89
N LEU A 87 -6.61 -5.45 -20.57
CA LEU A 87 -7.47 -4.42 -20.01
C LEU A 87 -7.02 -3.01 -20.44
N LEU A 88 -5.74 -2.69 -20.34
CA LEU A 88 -5.22 -1.40 -20.81
C LEU A 88 -5.38 -1.21 -22.31
N LYS A 89 -5.21 -2.27 -23.12
CA LYS A 89 -5.47 -2.18 -24.57
C LYS A 89 -6.90 -1.77 -24.86
N ARG A 90 -7.88 -2.25 -24.09
CA ARG A 90 -9.29 -1.85 -24.23
C ARG A 90 -9.49 -0.36 -23.93
N ILE A 91 -8.96 0.10 -22.80
CA ILE A 91 -9.06 1.51 -22.39
C ILE A 91 -8.39 2.42 -23.43
N THR A 92 -7.19 2.02 -23.91
CA THR A 92 -6.37 2.78 -24.86
C THR A 92 -7.08 3.06 -26.19
N LYS A 93 -8.06 2.23 -26.59
CA LYS A 93 -8.84 2.44 -27.83
C LYS A 93 -9.59 3.79 -27.84
N LYS A 94 -10.12 4.20 -26.69
CA LYS A 94 -10.81 5.49 -26.52
C LYS A 94 -9.89 6.52 -25.85
N HIS A 95 -9.07 6.07 -24.91
CA HIS A 95 -8.27 6.92 -24.04
C HIS A 95 -6.80 6.52 -24.03
N PRO A 96 -5.96 7.13 -24.89
CA PRO A 96 -4.53 6.86 -24.85
C PRO A 96 -3.91 7.27 -23.51
N PHE A 97 -2.93 6.47 -23.08
CA PHE A 97 -2.09 6.72 -21.91
C PHE A 97 -0.75 7.32 -22.32
N ASN A 98 -0.17 8.14 -21.44
CA ASN A 98 1.17 8.68 -21.62
C ASN A 98 2.19 7.88 -20.79
N PHE A 99 2.22 6.57 -21.03
CA PHE A 99 3.10 5.63 -20.35
C PHE A 99 4.44 5.50 -21.09
N GLY A 100 5.52 5.83 -20.40
CA GLY A 100 6.88 5.48 -20.84
C GLY A 100 7.18 3.98 -20.71
N LYS A 101 8.24 3.51 -21.36
CA LYS A 101 8.67 2.09 -21.38
C LYS A 101 8.72 1.43 -20.00
N ILE A 102 9.16 2.18 -18.98
CA ILE A 102 9.29 1.66 -17.61
C ILE A 102 7.92 1.31 -16.98
N HIS A 103 6.88 2.09 -17.27
CA HIS A 103 5.52 1.82 -16.80
C HIS A 103 4.96 0.57 -17.48
N SER A 104 5.15 0.43 -18.79
CA SER A 104 4.73 -0.75 -19.55
C SER A 104 5.42 -2.02 -19.04
N LYS A 105 6.72 -1.95 -18.72
CA LYS A 105 7.47 -3.06 -18.11
C LYS A 105 6.91 -3.41 -16.73
N PHE A 106 6.58 -2.41 -15.90
CA PHE A 106 5.98 -2.66 -14.59
C PHE A 106 4.61 -3.35 -14.71
N ILE A 107 3.73 -2.87 -15.59
CA ILE A 107 2.42 -3.49 -15.86
C ILE A 107 2.56 -4.95 -16.34
N GLN A 108 3.57 -5.22 -17.16
CA GLN A 108 3.88 -6.59 -17.59
C GLN A 108 4.24 -7.47 -16.40
N ILE A 109 5.05 -6.97 -15.46
CA ILE A 109 5.39 -7.69 -14.23
C ILE A 109 4.14 -7.98 -13.40
N LEU A 110 3.23 -7.01 -13.24
CA LEU A 110 1.96 -7.23 -12.53
C LEU A 110 1.11 -8.33 -13.20
N SER A 111 1.05 -8.33 -14.53
CA SER A 111 0.34 -9.37 -15.31
C SER A 111 0.92 -10.76 -15.03
N VAL A 112 2.25 -10.88 -15.10
CA VAL A 112 2.95 -12.16 -14.88
C VAL A 112 2.81 -12.62 -13.44
N PHE A 113 2.98 -11.72 -12.47
CA PHE A 113 2.82 -12.03 -11.05
C PHE A 113 1.44 -12.63 -10.78
N TYR A 114 0.37 -11.99 -11.26
CA TYR A 114 -0.99 -12.43 -10.97
C TYR A 114 -1.33 -13.78 -11.64
N SER A 115 -0.81 -14.04 -12.83
CA SER A 115 -1.08 -15.29 -13.56
C SER A 115 -0.20 -16.47 -13.14
N ASP A 116 1.06 -16.22 -12.74
CA ASP A 116 2.08 -17.25 -12.56
C ASP A 116 2.61 -17.26 -11.11
N TYR A 117 3.28 -16.19 -10.70
CA TYR A 117 4.07 -16.20 -9.45
C TYR A 117 3.26 -16.46 -8.19
N ARG A 118 1.96 -16.13 -8.17
CA ARG A 118 1.07 -16.39 -7.03
C ARG A 118 0.99 -17.86 -6.62
N TYR A 119 1.17 -18.77 -7.57
CA TYR A 119 0.98 -20.21 -7.35
C TYR A 119 2.27 -21.01 -7.37
N ASP A 120 3.40 -20.37 -7.67
CA ASP A 120 4.71 -21.03 -7.84
C ASP A 120 5.10 -21.87 -6.62
N ARG A 121 4.78 -21.41 -5.41
CA ARG A 121 5.11 -22.08 -4.15
C ARG A 121 4.23 -23.30 -3.84
N TYR A 122 3.10 -23.45 -4.52
CA TYR A 122 2.22 -24.62 -4.39
C TYR A 122 2.59 -25.73 -5.40
N MET A 123 3.42 -25.41 -6.39
CA MET A 123 3.92 -26.39 -7.35
C MET A 123 5.21 -27.01 -6.82
N LEU A 124 5.33 -28.33 -6.92
CA LEU A 124 6.54 -29.06 -6.55
C LEU A 124 7.61 -28.87 -7.66
N ASN A 125 8.13 -27.65 -7.74
CA ASN A 125 9.20 -27.23 -8.66
C ASN A 125 10.56 -27.24 -7.94
N ASP A 126 11.67 -27.04 -8.64
CA ASP A 126 13.00 -26.94 -8.04
C ASP A 126 13.10 -25.80 -7.00
N LYS A 127 13.85 -26.03 -5.91
CA LYS A 127 13.98 -25.13 -4.75
C LYS A 127 14.38 -23.68 -5.11
N LEU A 128 15.07 -23.47 -6.23
CA LEU A 128 15.54 -22.16 -6.71
C LEU A 128 14.40 -21.29 -7.29
N SER A 129 13.20 -21.85 -7.48
CA SER A 129 12.07 -21.19 -8.17
C SER A 129 11.07 -20.49 -7.22
N TYR A 130 11.23 -20.55 -5.90
CA TYR A 130 10.14 -20.14 -4.98
C TYR A 130 10.06 -18.65 -4.66
N SER A 131 10.87 -17.78 -5.28
CA SER A 131 10.85 -16.34 -5.03
C SER A 131 10.99 -15.49 -6.30
N LYS A 132 10.40 -15.93 -7.41
CA LYS A 132 10.47 -15.24 -8.71
C LYS A 132 10.00 -13.79 -8.61
N GLU A 133 8.99 -13.52 -7.80
CA GLU A 133 8.48 -12.17 -7.51
C GLU A 133 9.58 -11.26 -6.94
N LYS A 134 10.34 -11.75 -5.95
CA LYS A 134 11.46 -11.04 -5.36
C LYS A 134 12.53 -10.74 -6.39
N THR A 135 13.00 -11.78 -7.09
CA THR A 135 14.05 -11.64 -8.11
C THR A 135 13.63 -10.65 -9.21
N THR A 136 12.39 -10.76 -9.68
CA THR A 136 11.83 -9.87 -10.71
C THR A 136 11.78 -8.41 -10.24
N LEU A 137 11.37 -8.15 -9.00
CA LEU A 137 11.37 -6.79 -8.46
C LEU A 137 12.78 -6.22 -8.36
N ILE A 138 13.73 -6.99 -7.83
CA ILE A 138 15.12 -6.58 -7.69
C ILE A 138 15.70 -6.24 -9.08
N GLU A 139 15.52 -7.11 -10.07
CA GLU A 139 15.98 -6.86 -11.45
C GLU A 139 15.30 -5.64 -12.09
N PHE A 140 14.01 -5.45 -11.83
CA PHE A 140 13.28 -4.28 -12.29
C PHE A 140 13.88 -2.99 -11.72
N ILE A 141 14.18 -2.95 -10.43
CA ILE A 141 14.79 -1.79 -9.76
C ILE A 141 16.21 -1.57 -10.27
N LYS A 142 17.05 -2.62 -10.31
CA LYS A 142 18.44 -2.55 -10.80
C LYS A 142 18.49 -1.97 -12.21
N SER A 143 17.64 -2.47 -13.11
CA SER A 143 17.57 -1.99 -14.49
C SER A 143 17.01 -0.57 -14.62
N GLY A 144 16.03 -0.19 -13.79
CA GLY A 144 15.40 1.12 -13.84
C GLY A 144 16.24 2.26 -13.23
N LEU A 145 17.05 1.96 -12.22
CA LEU A 145 17.89 2.93 -11.52
C LEU A 145 19.38 2.83 -11.86
N ASN A 146 19.79 1.78 -12.57
CA ASN A 146 21.19 1.46 -12.83
C ASN A 146 22.03 1.36 -11.53
N ILE A 147 21.52 0.58 -10.57
CA ILE A 147 22.16 0.32 -9.28
C ILE A 147 22.36 -1.17 -9.06
N GLU A 148 23.24 -1.52 -8.12
CA GLU A 148 23.31 -2.88 -7.58
C GLU A 148 22.43 -3.03 -6.34
N ILE A 149 21.80 -4.20 -6.22
CA ILE A 149 21.07 -4.63 -5.05
C ILE A 149 21.57 -6.03 -4.73
N LYS A 150 22.03 -6.20 -3.49
CA LYS A 150 22.58 -7.43 -2.95
C LYS A 150 21.58 -8.05 -1.97
N ASP A 151 21.45 -9.37 -2.01
CA ASP A 151 20.47 -10.14 -1.24
C ASP A 151 21.10 -11.43 -0.70
N ASN A 152 22.31 -11.31 -0.13
CA ASN A 152 23.05 -12.41 0.45
C ASN A 152 22.91 -12.37 1.98
N PHE A 153 21.74 -12.74 2.49
CA PHE A 153 21.48 -12.79 3.94
C PHE A 153 22.35 -13.86 4.64
N PRO A 154 22.86 -13.59 5.87
CA PRO A 154 22.75 -12.35 6.65
C PRO A 154 23.86 -11.33 6.35
N PHE A 155 24.82 -11.66 5.48
CA PHE A 155 26.08 -10.94 5.36
C PHE A 155 26.01 -9.65 4.56
N GLU A 156 25.25 -9.63 3.46
CA GLU A 156 25.24 -8.52 2.52
C GLU A 156 23.85 -8.28 1.91
N ILE A 157 23.10 -7.38 2.54
CA ILE A 157 21.74 -7.04 2.14
C ILE A 157 21.67 -5.54 1.88
N SER A 158 21.25 -5.17 0.67
CA SER A 158 21.02 -3.78 0.31
C SER A 158 19.74 -3.25 0.95
N LYS A 159 19.81 -2.06 1.54
CA LYS A 159 18.66 -1.37 2.11
C LYS A 159 17.74 -0.86 0.99
N ASN A 160 16.44 -0.85 1.26
CA ASN A 160 15.43 -0.16 0.48
C ASN A 160 15.56 1.36 0.71
N THR A 161 16.39 2.00 -0.09
CA THR A 161 16.72 3.42 0.05
C THR A 161 15.56 4.33 -0.35
N ARG A 162 15.63 5.60 0.05
CA ARG A 162 14.69 6.65 -0.40
C ARG A 162 14.61 6.70 -1.93
N GLN A 163 15.72 6.55 -2.64
CA GLN A 163 15.74 6.55 -4.11
C GLN A 163 14.86 5.43 -4.70
N ILE A 164 14.95 4.22 -4.14
CA ILE A 164 14.15 3.06 -4.59
C ILE A 164 12.66 3.29 -4.29
N LYS A 165 12.34 3.76 -3.08
CA LYS A 165 10.97 4.10 -2.67
C LYS A 165 10.33 5.11 -3.63
N PHE A 166 11.03 6.21 -3.93
CA PHE A 166 10.55 7.23 -4.87
C PHE A 166 10.40 6.69 -6.29
N PHE A 167 11.34 5.86 -6.75
CA PHE A 167 11.29 5.27 -8.09
C PHE A 167 10.03 4.42 -8.30
N LEU A 168 9.76 3.48 -7.40
CA LEU A 168 8.59 2.61 -7.49
C LEU A 168 7.29 3.39 -7.29
N SER A 169 7.26 4.28 -6.29
CA SER A 169 6.08 5.10 -5.98
C SER A 169 5.70 6.02 -7.13
N LYS A 170 6.68 6.59 -7.86
CA LYS A 170 6.42 7.43 -9.03
C LYS A 170 5.82 6.64 -10.20
N ILE A 171 6.30 5.42 -10.45
CA ILE A 171 5.77 4.56 -11.52
C ILE A 171 4.31 4.18 -11.21
N ILE A 172 4.05 3.72 -10.00
CA ILE A 172 2.70 3.36 -9.54
C ILE A 172 1.80 4.59 -9.60
N GLY A 173 2.24 5.72 -9.03
CA GLY A 173 1.49 6.97 -9.02
C GLY A 173 1.11 7.46 -10.42
N LYS A 174 2.00 7.33 -11.40
CA LYS A 174 1.71 7.68 -12.80
C LYS A 174 0.63 6.78 -13.41
N ILE A 175 0.70 5.47 -13.18
CA ILE A 175 -0.32 4.52 -13.68
C ILE A 175 -1.68 4.80 -13.03
N THR A 176 -1.68 4.94 -11.71
CA THR A 176 -2.87 5.17 -10.90
C THR A 176 -3.55 6.49 -11.23
N SER A 177 -2.80 7.59 -11.30
CA SER A 177 -3.35 8.93 -11.60
C SER A 177 -3.93 9.01 -13.01
N GLU A 178 -3.29 8.40 -14.01
CA GLU A 178 -3.85 8.38 -15.37
C GLU A 178 -5.15 7.56 -15.44
N LEU A 179 -5.19 6.36 -14.83
CA LEU A 179 -6.39 5.54 -14.79
C LEU A 179 -7.55 6.25 -14.07
N TYR A 180 -7.30 6.83 -12.90
CA TYR A 180 -8.30 7.61 -12.16
C TYR A 180 -8.77 8.84 -12.95
N GLY A 181 -7.87 9.51 -13.68
CA GLY A 181 -8.23 10.60 -14.58
C GLY A 181 -9.19 10.17 -15.69
N LYS A 182 -8.99 8.97 -16.28
CA LYS A 182 -9.93 8.43 -17.29
C LYS A 182 -11.29 8.08 -16.70
N ILE A 183 -11.32 7.47 -15.52
CA ILE A 183 -12.56 7.19 -14.78
C ILE A 183 -13.33 8.49 -14.51
N THR A 184 -12.62 9.53 -14.05
CA THR A 184 -13.22 10.84 -13.77
C THR A 184 -13.81 11.48 -15.02
N SER A 185 -13.10 11.42 -16.15
CA SER A 185 -13.59 11.94 -17.43
C SER A 185 -14.87 11.21 -17.86
N GLU A 186 -14.84 9.88 -17.90
CA GLU A 186 -15.99 9.09 -18.37
C GLU A 186 -17.19 9.19 -17.45
N ALA A 187 -16.98 9.23 -16.14
CA ALA A 187 -18.06 9.45 -15.19
C ALA A 187 -18.72 10.81 -15.38
N ARG A 188 -17.94 11.87 -15.66
CA ARG A 188 -18.47 13.20 -15.98
C ARG A 188 -19.24 13.21 -17.30
N ASP A 189 -18.73 12.55 -18.33
CA ASP A 189 -19.40 12.44 -19.63
C ASP A 189 -20.74 11.68 -19.51
N LEU A 190 -20.82 10.71 -18.59
CA LEU A 190 -22.03 9.97 -18.24
C LEU A 190 -22.92 10.69 -17.22
N ASN A 191 -22.54 11.88 -16.74
CA ASN A 191 -23.23 12.65 -15.70
C ASN A 191 -23.48 11.85 -14.40
N ILE A 192 -22.47 11.09 -13.97
CA ILE A 192 -22.47 10.28 -12.74
C ILE A 192 -21.25 10.61 -11.87
N TYR A 193 -21.30 10.17 -10.61
CA TYR A 193 -20.41 10.57 -9.52
C TYR A 193 -19.50 9.43 -9.03
N THR A 194 -19.26 8.40 -9.86
CA THR A 194 -18.38 7.26 -9.52
C THR A 194 -16.99 7.67 -9.04
N TYR A 195 -16.50 8.86 -9.44
CA TYR A 195 -15.18 9.39 -9.07
C TYR A 195 -15.12 10.04 -7.69
N GLU A 196 -16.27 10.22 -7.02
CA GLU A 196 -16.31 10.78 -5.67
C GLU A 196 -15.74 9.81 -4.64
N LEU A 197 -14.98 10.36 -3.70
CA LEU A 197 -14.26 9.59 -2.68
C LEU A 197 -14.61 10.12 -1.30
N ARG A 198 -14.66 9.22 -0.33
CA ARG A 198 -14.79 9.57 1.08
C ARG A 198 -13.55 10.32 1.52
N LYS A 199 -13.74 11.54 2.02
CA LYS A 199 -12.66 12.37 2.54
C LYS A 199 -11.85 11.62 3.60
N ASN A 200 -10.52 11.81 3.56
CA ASN A 200 -9.56 11.16 4.48
C ASN A 200 -9.53 9.63 4.39
N SER A 201 -10.08 9.01 3.34
CA SER A 201 -9.86 7.58 3.08
C SER A 201 -8.47 7.32 2.48
N LYS A 202 -8.05 6.05 2.44
CA LYS A 202 -6.83 5.65 1.73
C LYS A 202 -6.94 5.94 0.24
N ALA A 203 -8.12 5.72 -0.36
CA ALA A 203 -8.39 6.06 -1.75
C ALA A 203 -8.27 7.57 -2.00
N TYR A 204 -8.79 8.41 -1.10
CA TYR A 204 -8.61 9.87 -1.15
C TYR A 204 -7.12 10.25 -1.17
N ASN A 205 -6.30 9.62 -0.32
CA ASN A 205 -4.86 9.87 -0.31
C ASN A 205 -4.21 9.48 -1.65
N VAL A 206 -4.52 8.31 -2.20
CA VAL A 206 -3.94 7.80 -3.45
C VAL A 206 -4.35 8.63 -4.67
N PHE A 207 -5.63 8.96 -4.80
CA PHE A 207 -6.18 9.56 -6.03
C PHE A 207 -6.15 11.08 -6.03
N LEU A 208 -6.39 11.72 -4.87
CA LEU A 208 -6.52 13.17 -4.76
C LEU A 208 -5.31 13.83 -4.09
N GLN A 209 -4.79 13.30 -2.98
CA GLN A 209 -3.57 13.88 -2.37
C GLN A 209 -2.30 13.49 -3.13
N GLN A 210 -2.28 12.29 -3.71
CA GLN A 210 -1.17 11.75 -4.50
C GLN A 210 0.16 11.67 -3.72
N ASP A 211 0.09 11.47 -2.39
CA ASP A 211 1.27 11.21 -1.56
C ASP A 211 1.63 9.72 -1.60
N TYR A 212 2.42 9.33 -2.60
CA TYR A 212 2.78 7.93 -2.82
C TYR A 212 3.97 7.43 -1.98
N VAL A 213 4.66 8.35 -1.28
CA VAL A 213 5.84 8.04 -0.44
C VAL A 213 5.58 8.23 1.05
N PHE A 214 4.41 8.74 1.44
CA PHE A 214 3.99 8.96 2.83
C PHE A 214 4.89 9.92 3.61
N GLU A 215 5.56 10.85 2.92
CA GLU A 215 6.51 11.76 3.55
C GLU A 215 5.80 12.70 4.53
N TYR A 216 4.59 13.17 4.18
CA TYR A 216 3.80 14.03 5.06
C TYR A 216 3.29 13.27 6.29
N GLU A 217 2.90 12.00 6.14
CA GLU A 217 2.49 11.17 7.28
C GLU A 217 3.65 10.98 8.27
N GLU A 218 4.85 10.70 7.76
CA GLU A 218 6.04 10.50 8.60
C GLU A 218 6.47 11.79 9.30
N ILE A 219 6.47 12.92 8.58
CA ILE A 219 6.76 14.24 9.15
C ILE A 219 5.74 14.58 10.24
N LEU A 220 4.44 14.38 9.98
CA LEU A 220 3.39 14.70 10.94
C LEU A 220 3.55 13.89 12.24
N LYS A 221 3.87 12.60 12.16
CA LYS A 221 4.14 11.76 13.33
C LYS A 221 5.33 12.29 14.13
N LYS A 222 6.43 12.68 13.46
CA LYS A 222 7.61 13.28 14.11
C LYS A 222 7.28 14.61 14.79
N GLU A 223 6.51 15.47 14.14
CA GLU A 223 6.03 16.74 14.73
C GLU A 223 5.14 16.50 15.96
N PHE A 224 4.28 15.49 15.93
CA PHE A 224 3.48 15.12 17.10
C PHE A 224 4.35 14.62 18.27
N ILE A 225 5.38 13.82 18.00
CA ILE A 225 6.34 13.40 19.03
C ILE A 225 7.04 14.62 19.64
N ILE A 226 7.56 15.53 18.80
CA ILE A 226 8.19 16.78 19.25
C ILE A 226 7.22 17.61 20.10
N LYS A 227 5.97 17.75 19.66
CA LYS A 227 4.93 18.49 20.37
C LYS A 227 4.64 17.86 21.74
N LEU A 228 4.54 16.54 21.82
CA LEU A 228 4.28 15.82 23.08
C LEU A 228 5.43 16.00 24.08
N ILE A 229 6.68 15.82 23.64
CA ILE A 229 7.88 15.96 24.49
C ILE A 229 7.99 17.38 25.05
N ASN A 230 7.73 18.40 24.22
CA ASN A 230 7.84 19.79 24.63
C ASN A 230 6.62 20.32 25.41
N ASN A 231 5.54 19.56 25.53
CA ASN A 231 4.33 19.99 26.24
C ASN A 231 4.35 19.61 27.74
N SER A 232 5.44 19.96 28.42
CA SER A 232 5.75 19.56 29.80
C SER A 232 4.70 20.00 30.84
N ASN A 233 3.95 21.06 30.56
CA ASN A 233 2.96 21.62 31.47
C ASN A 233 1.57 20.97 31.38
N SER A 234 1.29 20.18 30.35
CA SER A 234 -0.02 19.53 30.18
C SER A 234 -0.28 18.49 31.27
N ASN A 235 -1.52 18.41 31.75
CA ASN A 235 -1.93 17.39 32.73
C ASN A 235 -1.68 15.98 32.19
N PHE A 236 -1.87 15.79 30.88
CA PHE A 236 -1.56 14.55 30.18
C PHE A 236 -0.09 14.15 30.28
N VAL A 237 0.86 15.05 29.97
CA VAL A 237 2.31 14.74 30.09
C VAL A 237 2.70 14.52 31.55
N LYS A 238 2.12 15.27 32.50
CA LYS A 238 2.33 15.03 33.93
C LYS A 238 1.82 13.66 34.38
N PHE A 239 0.69 13.20 33.83
CA PHE A 239 0.16 11.86 34.06
C PHE A 239 1.10 10.79 33.52
N ILE A 240 1.54 10.91 32.25
CA ILE A 240 2.51 9.97 31.64
C ILE A 240 3.78 9.86 32.48
N LYS A 241 4.33 10.98 32.98
CA LYS A 241 5.54 11.00 33.81
C LYS A 241 5.42 10.23 35.14
N LYS A 242 4.20 9.87 35.58
CA LYS A 242 3.99 9.01 36.76
C LYS A 242 4.11 7.53 36.44
N ILE A 243 4.02 7.15 35.16
CA ILE A 243 4.11 5.77 34.71
C ILE A 243 5.58 5.45 34.45
N SER A 244 6.18 4.56 35.23
CA SER A 244 7.55 4.09 34.97
C SER A 244 7.62 3.35 33.62
N PRO A 245 8.60 3.67 32.76
CA PRO A 245 8.80 2.95 31.50
C PRO A 245 9.26 1.51 31.77
N LEU A 246 8.99 0.61 30.83
CA LEU A 246 9.65 -0.70 30.83
C LEU A 246 11.10 -0.52 30.35
N ASN A 247 12.00 -1.33 30.87
CA ASN A 247 13.42 -1.26 30.55
C ASN A 247 13.75 -2.12 29.32
N PHE A 248 13.25 -1.71 28.16
CA PHE A 248 13.58 -2.34 26.89
C PHE A 248 15.07 -2.16 26.54
N ASP A 249 15.70 -3.19 25.99
CA ASP A 249 17.07 -3.18 25.45
C ASP A 249 17.09 -2.53 24.06
N VAL A 250 16.83 -1.22 24.05
CA VAL A 250 16.89 -0.39 22.84
C VAL A 250 18.32 0.10 22.61
N GLN A 251 18.74 0.15 21.35
CA GLN A 251 20.07 0.65 21.00
C GLN A 251 20.26 2.13 21.34
N ASP A 252 19.27 2.95 20.98
CA ASP A 252 19.19 4.38 21.24
C ASP A 252 17.73 4.89 21.12
N GLU A 253 17.49 6.16 21.42
CA GLU A 253 16.17 6.76 21.30
C GLU A 253 15.67 6.83 19.84
N ASN A 254 16.58 6.81 18.85
CA ASN A 254 16.16 6.74 17.45
C ASN A 254 15.53 5.39 17.13
N ASP A 255 15.95 4.31 17.79
CA ASP A 255 15.36 3.00 17.57
C ASP A 255 13.91 2.92 18.06
N ILE A 256 13.62 3.55 19.20
CA ILE A 256 12.23 3.76 19.68
C ILE A 256 11.42 4.52 18.61
N ILE A 257 11.97 5.61 18.07
CA ILE A 257 11.29 6.40 17.04
C ILE A 257 11.05 5.56 15.78
N LYS A 258 12.01 4.73 15.35
CA LYS A 258 11.81 3.82 14.20
C LYS A 258 10.67 2.84 14.44
N CYS A 259 10.58 2.26 15.63
CA CYS A 259 9.48 1.35 16.00
C CYS A 259 8.12 2.03 15.94
N LEU A 260 8.02 3.28 16.43
CA LEU A 260 6.77 4.07 16.36
C LEU A 260 6.38 4.44 14.92
N LEU A 261 7.34 4.51 14.00
CA LEU A 261 7.10 4.82 12.59
C LEU A 261 6.91 3.58 11.72
N ASN A 262 7.35 2.41 12.17
CA ASN A 262 7.41 1.17 11.39
C ASN A 262 6.96 -0.06 12.21
N ASN A 263 5.79 -0.60 11.85
CA ASN A 263 5.23 -1.77 12.52
C ASN A 263 6.08 -3.03 12.40
N TYR A 264 6.88 -3.21 11.33
CA TYR A 264 7.77 -4.38 11.23
C TYR A 264 8.86 -4.33 12.31
N LYS A 265 9.34 -3.12 12.65
CA LYS A 265 10.30 -2.95 13.74
C LYS A 265 9.69 -3.09 15.12
N LEU A 266 8.43 -2.66 15.27
CA LEU A 266 7.71 -2.87 16.51
C LEU A 266 7.60 -4.36 16.89
N CYS A 267 7.42 -5.26 15.91
CA CYS A 267 7.33 -6.70 16.15
C CYS A 267 8.62 -7.32 16.72
N GLU A 268 9.79 -6.70 16.52
CA GLU A 268 11.08 -7.21 17.05
C GLU A 268 11.13 -7.16 18.59
N TYR A 269 10.26 -6.36 19.22
CA TYR A 269 10.21 -6.14 20.66
C TYR A 269 9.09 -6.92 21.37
N PHE A 270 8.31 -7.75 20.68
CA PHE A 270 7.19 -8.46 21.30
C PHE A 270 7.64 -9.55 22.27
N ASP A 271 8.69 -10.31 21.93
CA ASP A 271 9.22 -11.33 22.84
C ASP A 271 9.77 -10.69 24.12
N GLU A 272 10.50 -9.58 23.98
CA GLU A 272 11.00 -8.82 25.12
C GLU A 272 9.87 -8.19 25.95
N LEU A 273 8.81 -7.70 25.30
CA LEU A 273 7.62 -7.17 25.98
C LEU A 273 7.05 -8.23 26.93
N ASP A 274 6.88 -9.46 26.45
CA ASP A 274 6.32 -10.56 27.24
C ASP A 274 7.23 -10.89 28.44
N GLU A 275 8.54 -11.00 28.24
CA GLU A 275 9.52 -11.23 29.30
C GLU A 275 9.54 -10.11 30.36
N LEU A 276 9.48 -8.85 29.93
CA LEU A 276 9.45 -7.70 30.83
C LEU A 276 8.17 -7.67 31.66
N TYR A 277 7.03 -8.03 31.06
CA TYR A 277 5.78 -8.10 31.80
C TYR A 277 5.79 -9.22 32.85
N ASP A 278 6.39 -10.37 32.59
CA ASP A 278 6.47 -11.48 33.56
C ASP A 278 7.09 -11.10 34.91
N ASN A 279 7.91 -10.06 34.94
CA ASN A 279 8.54 -9.54 36.15
C ASN A 279 7.73 -8.41 36.85
N ILE A 280 6.54 -8.07 36.37
CA ILE A 280 5.69 -7.01 36.94
C ILE A 280 4.65 -7.62 37.89
N GLU A 281 4.70 -7.23 39.17
CA GLU A 281 3.76 -7.74 40.19
C GLU A 281 2.29 -7.39 39.88
N ASN A 282 2.00 -6.14 39.51
CA ASN A 282 0.64 -5.67 39.23
C ASN A 282 0.41 -5.34 37.74
N LYS A 283 0.49 -6.36 36.88
CA LYS A 283 0.22 -6.25 35.43
C LYS A 283 -1.11 -5.56 35.13
N LYS A 284 -2.16 -5.87 35.91
CA LYS A 284 -3.52 -5.38 35.70
C LYS A 284 -3.61 -3.86 35.84
N GLU A 285 -3.12 -3.32 36.96
CA GLU A 285 -3.13 -1.87 37.22
C GLU A 285 -2.32 -1.12 36.15
N ARG A 286 -1.18 -1.68 35.71
CA ARG A 286 -0.40 -1.11 34.62
C ARG A 286 -1.20 -1.04 33.32
N PHE A 287 -1.91 -2.10 32.92
CA PHE A 287 -2.73 -2.09 31.71
C PHE A 287 -3.88 -1.09 31.81
N GLU A 288 -4.58 -1.02 32.94
CA GLU A 288 -5.62 -0.01 33.19
C GLU A 288 -5.08 1.42 33.04
N CYS A 289 -3.86 1.68 33.52
CA CYS A 289 -3.20 2.98 33.34
C CYS A 289 -2.83 3.29 31.88
N LEU A 290 -2.41 2.27 31.12
CA LEU A 290 -2.05 2.42 29.71
C LEU A 290 -3.28 2.61 28.82
N GLU A 291 -4.41 1.97 29.12
CA GLU A 291 -5.68 2.11 28.38
C GLU A 291 -6.21 3.54 28.39
N ILE A 292 -5.93 4.31 29.44
CA ILE A 292 -6.27 5.73 29.56
C ILE A 292 -5.58 6.55 28.45
N LEU A 293 -4.41 6.13 27.97
CA LEU A 293 -3.67 6.86 26.94
C LEU A 293 -4.41 6.81 25.59
N GLY A 294 -4.88 7.97 25.13
CA GLY A 294 -5.61 8.08 23.85
C GLY A 294 -7.13 7.95 23.97
N MET A 295 -7.67 7.81 25.19
CA MET A 295 -9.11 7.94 25.44
C MET A 295 -9.56 9.42 25.45
N ASN A 296 -10.80 9.67 25.01
CA ASN A 296 -11.38 11.00 25.02
C ASN A 296 -11.69 11.46 26.47
N GLY A 297 -11.28 12.68 26.85
CA GLY A 297 -11.77 13.36 28.06
C GLY A 297 -10.83 13.39 29.28
N ILE A 298 -9.51 13.41 29.08
CA ILE A 298 -8.48 13.54 30.13
C ILE A 298 -7.85 14.94 30.11
#